data_AF-A0A9E1HJ50-F1
#
_entry.id   AF-A0A9E1HJ50-F1
#
_cell.length_a   1.000
_cell.length_b   1.000
_cell.length_c   1.000
_cell.angle_alpha   90.00
_cell.angle_beta   90.00
_cell.angle_gamma   90.00
#
_symmetry.space_group_name_H-M   'P 1'
#
loop_
_entity.id
_entity.type
_entity.pdbx_description
1 polymer ?
#
loop_
_entity_poly.entity_id
_entity_poly.type
_entity_poly.pdbx_seq_one_letter_code
_entity_poly.pdbx_strand_id
1 'polypeptide(L)'
;MKKGFTLVELLATITILGIIALLIVPTVTNVINEFKSDAQKNQEETIVSAAKSWATDNRLQLPEVGETPLCVTVSTLKKGYLDKDLKDPKTQEPIKDNACVEIKKVKKNYTYTYFKDGK
;
A
#
# COMPACT_ATOMS: atom_id res chain seq x y z
N MET A 1 49.17 -15.24 27.05
CA MET A 1 49.10 -13.80 26.73
C MET A 1 47.96 -13.60 25.74
N LYS A 2 46.92 -12.82 26.08
CA LYS A 2 45.86 -12.48 25.13
C LYS A 2 46.35 -11.31 24.28
N LYS A 3 46.59 -11.53 22.99
CA LYS A 3 46.84 -10.43 22.04
C LYS A 3 45.51 -9.71 21.84
N GLY A 4 45.39 -8.50 22.39
CA GLY A 4 44.26 -7.61 22.13
C GLY A 4 44.42 -6.94 20.76
N PHE A 5 43.30 -6.60 20.13
CA PHE A 5 43.26 -5.79 18.92
C PHE A 5 43.99 -4.46 19.13
N THR A 6 44.69 -3.97 18.10
CA THR A 6 45.32 -2.66 18.10
C THR A 6 44.33 -1.56 17.70
N LEU A 7 44.54 -0.34 18.17
CA LEU A 7 43.71 0.82 17.78
C LEU A 7 43.80 1.10 16.27
N VAL A 8 44.94 0.81 15.65
CA VAL A 8 45.15 0.99 14.20
C VAL A 8 44.28 0.02 13.40
N GLU A 9 44.17 -1.23 13.83
CA GLU A 9 43.27 -2.21 13.18
C GLU A 9 41.81 -1.80 13.30
N LEU A 10 41.39 -1.32 14.49
CA LEU A 10 40.02 -0.85 14.68
C LEU A 10 39.72 0.37 13.78
N LEU A 11 40.66 1.31 13.69
CA LEU A 11 40.54 2.50 12.85
C LEU A 11 40.43 2.13 11.36
N ALA A 12 41.31 1.26 10.86
CA ALA A 12 41.27 0.80 9.48
C ALA A 12 39.94 0.12 9.14
N THR A 13 39.39 -0.67 10.08
CA THR A 13 38.13 -1.39 9.86
C THR A 13 36.94 -0.45 9.75
N ILE A 14 36.80 0.51 10.68
CA ILE A 14 35.68 1.47 10.64
C ILE A 14 35.76 2.40 9.43
N THR A 15 36.96 2.74 8.96
CA THR A 15 37.15 3.53 7.74
C THR A 15 36.63 2.78 6.51
N ILE A 16 36.96 1.49 6.37
CA ILE A 16 36.48 0.67 5.27
C ILE A 16 34.95 0.51 5.33
N LEU A 17 34.39 0.23 6.52
CA LEU A 17 32.93 0.14 6.70
C LEU A 17 32.22 1.46 6.38
N GLY A 18 32.82 2.61 6.73
CA GLY A 18 32.28 3.94 6.41
C GLY A 18 32.20 4.20 4.92
N ILE A 19 33.25 3.88 4.16
CA ILE A 19 33.28 4.05 2.69
C ILE A 19 32.21 3.16 2.04
N ILE A 20 32.10 1.90 2.49
CA ILE A 20 31.09 0.96 1.98
C ILE A 20 29.68 1.47 2.29
N ALA A 21 29.43 1.95 3.51
CA ALA A 21 28.12 2.46 3.91
C ALA A 21 27.65 3.65 3.05
N LEU A 22 28.55 4.55 2.67
CA LEU A 22 28.22 5.70 1.80
C LEU A 22 27.66 5.27 0.44
N LEU A 23 28.18 4.18 -0.14
CA LEU A 23 27.69 3.65 -1.41
C LEU A 23 26.37 2.89 -1.26
N ILE A 24 26.19 2.18 -0.13
CA ILE A 24 25.03 1.31 0.10
C ILE A 24 23.76 2.09 0.47
N VAL A 25 23.87 3.16 1.26
CA VAL A 25 22.71 3.94 1.75
C VAL A 25 21.74 4.38 0.64
N PRO A 26 22.17 5.01 -0.48
CA PRO A 26 21.23 5.41 -1.53
C PRO A 26 20.55 4.22 -2.20
N THR A 27 21.30 3.13 -2.46
CA THR A 27 20.75 1.90 -3.05
C THR A 27 19.67 1.27 -2.17
N VAL A 28 19.93 1.12 -0.87
CA VAL A 28 18.96 0.58 0.08
C VAL A 28 17.73 1.48 0.18
N THR A 29 17.93 2.81 0.19
CA THR A 29 16.81 3.77 0.24
C THR A 29 15.90 3.66 -0.99
N ASN A 30 16.49 3.51 -2.18
CA ASN A 30 15.72 3.33 -3.42
C ASN A 30 14.90 2.04 -3.39
N VAL A 31 15.53 0.93 -3.00
CA VAL A 31 14.86 -0.38 -2.86
C VAL A 31 13.70 -0.31 -1.85
N ILE A 32 13.88 0.36 -0.71
CA ILE A 32 12.80 0.56 0.27
C ILE A 32 11.65 1.38 -0.34
N ASN A 33 11.95 2.42 -1.12
CA ASN A 33 10.92 3.24 -1.75
C ASN A 33 10.14 2.46 -2.82
N GLU A 34 10.81 1.58 -3.58
CA GLU A 34 10.18 0.65 -4.52
C GLU A 34 9.24 -0.31 -3.78
N PHE A 35 9.71 -0.94 -2.70
CA PHE A 35 8.87 -1.82 -1.87
C PHE A 35 7.63 -1.10 -1.32
N LYS A 36 7.78 0.14 -0.84
CA LYS A 36 6.65 0.95 -0.38
C LYS A 36 5.66 1.26 -1.50
N SER A 37 6.16 1.50 -2.72
CA SER A 37 5.34 1.77 -3.90
C SER A 37 4.55 0.52 -4.32
N ASP A 38 5.19 -0.63 -4.34
CA ASP A 38 4.55 -1.88 -4.73
C ASP A 38 3.58 -2.38 -3.65
N ALA A 39 3.93 -2.22 -2.37
CA ALA A 39 2.99 -2.47 -1.28
C ALA A 39 1.74 -1.59 -1.40
N GLN A 40 1.88 -0.32 -1.79
CA GLN A 40 0.73 0.56 -2.01
C GLN A 40 -0.16 0.03 -3.15
N LYS A 41 0.41 -0.36 -4.29
CA LYS A 41 -0.36 -0.93 -5.40
C LYS A 41 -1.11 -2.21 -5.00
N ASN A 42 -0.42 -3.13 -4.33
CA ASN A 42 -1.02 -4.38 -3.85
C ASN A 42 -2.17 -4.12 -2.86
N GLN A 43 -2.03 -3.08 -2.03
CA GLN A 43 -3.07 -2.67 -1.11
C GLN A 43 -4.28 -2.05 -1.83
N GLU A 44 -4.06 -1.22 -2.84
CA GLU A 44 -5.14 -0.70 -3.69
C GLU A 44 -5.89 -1.85 -4.38
N GLU A 45 -5.18 -2.84 -4.90
CA GLU A 45 -5.77 -4.06 -5.46
C GLU A 45 -6.55 -4.88 -4.43
N THR A 46 -6.07 -4.96 -3.19
CA THR A 46 -6.76 -5.63 -2.09
C THR A 46 -8.07 -4.92 -1.76
N ILE A 47 -8.07 -3.59 -1.67
CA ILE A 47 -9.27 -2.78 -1.43
C ILE A 47 -10.27 -2.93 -2.59
N VAL A 48 -9.80 -2.91 -3.83
CA VAL A 48 -10.65 -3.15 -5.02
C VAL A 48 -11.23 -4.57 -4.99
N SER A 49 -10.45 -5.57 -4.57
CA SER A 49 -10.91 -6.96 -4.47
C SER A 49 -11.96 -7.12 -3.37
N ALA A 50 -11.81 -6.42 -2.25
CA ALA A 50 -12.85 -6.33 -1.22
C ALA A 50 -14.14 -5.69 -1.77
N ALA A 51 -14.03 -4.62 -2.55
CA ALA A 51 -15.19 -3.99 -3.20
C ALA A 51 -15.87 -4.90 -4.25
N LYS A 52 -15.09 -5.69 -5.01
CA LYS A 52 -15.63 -6.70 -5.93
C LYS A 52 -16.40 -7.80 -5.18
N SER A 53 -15.88 -8.21 -4.03
CA SER A 53 -16.55 -9.19 -3.16
C SER A 53 -17.87 -8.61 -2.64
N TRP A 54 -17.85 -7.38 -2.12
CA TRP A 54 -19.05 -6.66 -1.71
C TRP A 54 -20.08 -6.52 -2.85
N ALA A 55 -19.62 -6.20 -4.06
CA ALA A 55 -20.47 -6.06 -5.25
C ALA A 55 -21.14 -7.40 -5.64
N THR A 56 -20.45 -8.51 -5.42
CA THR A 56 -20.98 -9.86 -5.68
C THR A 56 -22.12 -10.22 -4.73
N ASP A 57 -22.03 -9.76 -3.48
CA ASP A 57 -23.07 -9.98 -2.47
C ASP A 57 -24.22 -8.95 -2.60
N ASN A 58 -23.95 -7.77 -3.17
CA ASN A 58 -24.90 -6.65 -3.25
C ASN A 58 -25.29 -6.30 -4.69
N ARG A 59 -25.52 -7.32 -5.54
CA ARG A 59 -25.74 -7.15 -6.99
C ARG A 59 -26.91 -6.22 -7.34
N LEU A 60 -27.94 -6.17 -6.49
CA LEU A 60 -29.13 -5.32 -6.69
C LEU A 60 -28.85 -3.83 -6.44
N GLN A 61 -27.74 -3.49 -5.77
CA GLN A 61 -27.34 -2.12 -5.49
C GLN A 61 -26.35 -1.58 -6.53
N LEU A 62 -25.94 -2.39 -7.50
CA LEU A 62 -24.96 -1.98 -8.50
C LEU A 62 -25.60 -1.04 -9.54
N PRO A 63 -24.88 0.01 -9.96
CA PRO A 63 -25.41 0.96 -10.93
C PRO A 63 -25.58 0.31 -12.31
N GLU A 64 -26.57 0.76 -13.05
CA GLU A 64 -26.80 0.41 -14.44
C GLU A 64 -26.05 1.33 -15.42
N VAL A 65 -26.06 0.98 -16.71
CA VAL A 65 -25.37 1.77 -17.74
C VAL A 65 -26.01 3.15 -17.83
N GLY A 66 -25.21 4.19 -17.62
CA GLY A 66 -25.66 5.59 -17.68
C GLY A 66 -26.10 6.15 -16.33
N GLU A 67 -26.16 5.32 -15.28
CA GLU A 67 -26.40 5.81 -13.92
C GLU A 67 -25.14 6.41 -13.29
N THR A 68 -25.35 7.17 -12.22
CA THR A 68 -24.28 7.70 -11.38
C THR A 68 -23.45 6.54 -10.80
N PRO A 69 -22.11 6.57 -10.92
CA PRO A 69 -21.26 5.56 -10.30
C PRO A 69 -21.50 5.43 -8.80
N LEU A 70 -21.43 4.20 -8.28
CA LEU A 70 -21.58 3.91 -6.86
C LEU A 70 -20.22 3.97 -6.17
N CYS A 71 -20.09 4.77 -5.12
CA CYS A 71 -18.87 4.86 -4.31
C CYS A 71 -19.05 4.00 -3.04
N VAL A 72 -18.37 2.85 -2.99
CA VAL A 72 -18.38 1.95 -1.82
C VAL A 72 -17.23 2.31 -0.90
N THR A 73 -17.56 2.88 0.26
CA THR A 73 -16.55 3.40 1.20
C THR A 73 -15.75 2.30 1.89
N VAL A 74 -14.50 2.60 2.25
CA VAL A 74 -13.64 1.72 3.06
C VAL A 74 -14.29 1.38 4.40
N SER A 75 -15.00 2.32 5.01
CA SER A 75 -15.82 2.06 6.22
C SER A 75 -16.88 0.98 6.01
N THR A 76 -17.46 0.87 4.82
CA THR A 76 -18.40 -0.20 4.47
C THR A 76 -17.67 -1.53 4.26
N LEU A 77 -16.52 -1.51 3.57
CA LEU A 77 -15.71 -2.70 3.33
C LEU A 77 -15.15 -3.32 4.62
N LYS A 78 -14.78 -2.48 5.60
CA LYS A 78 -14.33 -2.91 6.93
C LYS A 78 -15.37 -3.71 7.75
N LYS A 79 -16.62 -3.79 7.28
CA LYS A 79 -17.71 -4.56 7.93
C LYS A 79 -17.72 -6.06 7.58
N GLY A 80 -16.70 -6.56 6.88
CA GLY A 80 -16.57 -8.00 6.60
C GLY A 80 -15.74 -8.36 5.36
N TYR A 81 -15.35 -7.37 4.54
CA TYR A 81 -14.65 -7.60 3.28
C TYR A 81 -13.19 -7.13 3.30
N LEU A 82 -12.83 -6.27 4.25
CA LEU A 82 -11.52 -5.66 4.36
C LEU A 82 -11.07 -5.62 5.82
N ASP A 83 -9.78 -5.79 6.05
CA ASP A 83 -9.17 -5.68 7.38
C ASP A 83 -9.32 -4.25 7.94
N LYS A 84 -9.63 -4.15 9.24
CA LYS A 84 -9.86 -2.88 9.95
C LYS A 84 -8.56 -2.16 10.27
N ASP A 85 -7.47 -2.91 10.44
CA ASP A 85 -6.17 -2.39 10.87
C ASP A 85 -5.26 -2.01 9.69
N LEU A 86 -5.84 -1.91 8.49
CA LEU A 86 -5.12 -1.58 7.27
C LEU A 86 -4.57 -0.14 7.32
N LYS A 87 -3.26 0.00 7.11
CA LYS A 87 -2.52 1.26 7.09
C LYS A 87 -1.88 1.50 5.74
N ASP A 88 -1.63 2.76 5.40
CA ASP A 88 -0.90 3.13 4.20
C ASP A 88 0.59 2.72 4.31
N PRO A 89 1.19 2.05 3.32
CA PRO A 89 2.56 1.55 3.44
C PRO A 89 3.61 2.67 3.43
N LYS A 90 3.29 3.84 2.87
CA LYS A 90 4.17 5.01 2.80
C LYS A 90 4.05 5.88 4.04
N THR A 91 2.83 6.22 4.46
CA THR A 91 2.60 7.14 5.59
C THR A 91 2.44 6.45 6.93
N GLN A 92 2.16 5.14 6.95
CA GLN A 92 1.81 4.35 8.13
C GLN A 92 0.50 4.81 8.82
N GLU A 93 -0.24 5.72 8.20
CA GLU A 93 -1.52 6.20 8.71
C GLU A 93 -2.64 5.21 8.36
N PRO A 94 -3.69 5.11 9.20
CA PRO A 94 -4.87 4.33 8.85
C PRO A 94 -5.48 4.79 7.53
N ILE A 95 -6.00 3.86 6.73
CA ILE A 95 -6.75 4.23 5.52
C ILE A 95 -8.02 4.97 5.92
N LYS A 96 -8.22 6.14 5.29
CA LYS A 96 -9.35 7.03 5.55
C LYS A 96 -10.67 6.31 5.31
N ASP A 97 -11.62 6.48 6.22
CA ASP A 97 -12.91 5.79 6.17
C ASP A 97 -13.83 6.28 5.05
N ASN A 98 -13.59 7.51 4.55
CA ASN A 98 -14.28 8.11 3.42
C ASN A 98 -13.63 7.76 2.06
N ALA A 99 -12.44 7.15 2.06
CA ALA A 99 -11.88 6.59 0.84
C ALA A 99 -12.86 5.58 0.27
N CYS A 100 -12.96 5.46 -1.05
CA CYS A 100 -13.93 4.57 -1.65
C CYS A 100 -13.46 3.94 -2.95
N VAL A 101 -14.10 2.82 -3.30
CA VAL A 101 -14.00 2.24 -4.63
C VAL A 101 -15.25 2.62 -5.40
N GLU A 102 -15.07 3.39 -6.45
CA GLU A 102 -16.13 3.70 -7.41
C GLU A 102 -16.37 2.50 -8.32
N ILE A 103 -17.62 2.08 -8.40
CA ILE A 103 -18.11 1.03 -9.28
C ILE A 103 -18.96 1.70 -10.35
N LYS A 104 -18.58 1.50 -11.62
CA LYS A 104 -19.32 2.03 -12.77
C LYS A 104 -19.58 0.93 -13.79
N LYS A 105 -20.80 0.85 -14.30
CA LYS A 105 -21.14 -0.08 -15.39
C LYS A 105 -20.79 0.56 -16.73
N VAL A 106 -19.92 -0.10 -17.49
CA VAL A 106 -19.50 0.27 -18.84
C VAL A 106 -19.86 -0.87 -19.78
N LYS A 107 -20.91 -0.67 -20.58
CA LYS A 107 -21.52 -1.71 -21.44
C LYS A 107 -21.95 -2.93 -20.60
N LYS A 108 -21.26 -4.07 -20.74
CA LYS A 108 -21.56 -5.32 -20.02
C LYS A 108 -20.66 -5.55 -18.80
N ASN A 109 -19.66 -4.70 -18.56
CA ASN A 109 -18.64 -4.90 -17.53
C ASN A 109 -18.70 -3.80 -16.47
N TYR A 110 -18.19 -4.10 -15.28
CA TYR A 110 -18.00 -3.11 -14.21
C TYR A 110 -16.52 -2.68 -14.16
N THR A 111 -16.29 -1.38 -14.06
CA THR A 111 -14.98 -0.79 -13.75
C THR A 111 -14.93 -0.41 -12.28
N TYR A 112 -13.79 -0.67 -11.64
CA TYR A 112 -13.55 -0.39 -10.23
C TYR A 112 -12.37 0.58 -10.12
N THR A 113 -12.58 1.75 -9.52
CA THR A 113 -11.56 2.78 -9.38
C THR A 113 -11.45 3.20 -7.92
N TYR A 114 -10.27 3.07 -7.32
CA TYR A 114 -10.03 3.45 -5.93
C TYR A 114 -9.70 4.94 -5.80
N PHE A 115 -10.34 5.63 -4.86
CA PHE A 115 -10.12 7.02 -4.49
C PHE A 115 -9.71 7.11 -3.02
N LYS A 116 -8.41 7.34 -2.79
CA LYS A 116 -7.79 7.37 -1.45
C LYS A 116 -8.31 8.51 -0.56
N ASP A 117 -8.69 9.64 -1.14
CA ASP A 117 -9.14 10.83 -0.40
C ASP A 117 -10.66 11.00 -0.37
N GLY A 118 -11.40 10.01 -0.90
CA GLY A 118 -12.84 10.12 -1.14
C GLY A 118 -13.17 10.92 -2.40
N LYS A 119 -14.47 11.09 -2.66
CA LYS A 119 -15.02 11.96 -3.71
C LYS A 119 -15.94 12.99 -3.08
#